data_AF-A0A7S2N952-F1
#
_entry.id   AF-A0A7S2N952-F1
#
_cell.length_a   1.000
_cell.length_b   1.000
_cell.length_c   1.000
_cell.angle_alpha   90.00
_cell.angle_beta   90.00
_cell.angle_gamma   90.00
#
_symmetry.space_group_name_H-M   'P 1'
#
loop_
_entity.id
_entity.type
_entity.pdbx_description
1 polymer ?
#
loop_
_entity_poly.entity_id
_entity_poly.type
_entity_poly.pdbx_seq_one_letter_code
_entity_poly.pdbx_strand_id
1 'polypeptide(L)'
;GLERTECVGPMSGWQPRFLLVHAVGSGSLGNERLIGAVPLYLKMHSDGEFCEENEWIEAAARLKVRYWPRLFVGVPFTPHQGRRLLIAPWLKKRERQVVQQTLLQALTTLASQARLSVNVAFCAADEAEQLEAAGFIRRAALQAWWRNRTPTPYQDFDDFLGALRVKAATTIARQREAIRDMTNVHVEVIDGASDSAAVTPGLMAEVFEGCYAPTQLRHGNAVHTPEGRIKFDLSEGFFMHLAARFSHRIILVIARDSTKQGRIVGGALAFVKGRKICGRYWGYPLSEGSTPHLHFECCYHRLIEHAIENGYTLVEPGNGGGSIYRVQRSRGFEPVSTPSHHFVHDVDLRAE
;
A
#
# COMPACT_ATOMS: atom_id res chain seq x y z
N GLY A 1 0.39 -9.05 13.05
CA GLY A 1 -0.92 -8.39 12.89
C GLY A 1 -1.71 -9.23 11.93
N LEU A 2 -1.32 -9.17 10.65
CA LEU A 2 -1.84 -10.00 9.56
C LEU A 2 -1.89 -11.51 9.87
N GLU A 3 -0.84 -12.12 10.46
CA GLU A 3 -0.90 -13.55 10.79
C GLU A 3 -1.90 -13.84 11.91
N ARG A 4 -1.90 -13.01 12.97
CA ARG A 4 -2.78 -13.17 14.14
C ARG A 4 -4.26 -13.02 13.80
N THR A 5 -4.57 -12.27 12.75
CA THR A 5 -5.93 -12.02 12.27
C THR A 5 -6.24 -12.77 10.98
N GLU A 6 -5.39 -13.75 10.63
CA GLU A 6 -5.55 -14.71 9.54
C GLU A 6 -5.72 -14.10 8.13
N CYS A 7 -5.26 -12.86 7.95
CA CYS A 7 -5.21 -12.17 6.67
C CYS A 7 -4.12 -12.74 5.75
N VAL A 8 -3.05 -13.28 6.35
CA VAL A 8 -2.01 -14.01 5.64
C VAL A 8 -1.83 -15.40 6.23
N GLY A 9 -1.29 -16.33 5.43
CA GLY A 9 -1.16 -17.74 5.77
C GLY A 9 -1.51 -18.65 4.59
N PRO A 10 -1.52 -19.98 4.79
CA PRO A 10 -1.66 -20.96 3.72
C PRO A 10 -2.88 -20.75 2.80
N MET A 11 -4.00 -20.31 3.37
CA MET A 11 -5.27 -20.13 2.64
C MET A 11 -5.45 -18.76 1.96
N SER A 12 -4.47 -17.86 2.08
CA SER A 12 -4.55 -16.48 1.52
C SER A 12 -3.71 -16.29 0.26
N GLY A 13 -2.98 -17.34 -0.15
CA GLY A 13 -1.89 -17.23 -1.11
C GLY A 13 -0.62 -16.57 -0.55
N TRP A 14 -0.70 -15.78 0.52
CA TRP A 14 0.43 -15.16 1.20
C TRP A 14 1.05 -16.08 2.24
N GLN A 15 1.91 -17.02 1.81
CA GLN A 15 2.59 -17.90 2.77
C GLN A 15 3.90 -17.24 3.27
N PRO A 16 4.02 -16.87 4.56
CA PRO A 16 5.23 -16.22 5.06
C PRO A 16 6.45 -17.12 5.02
N ARG A 17 7.57 -16.58 4.52
CA ARG A 17 8.90 -17.21 4.40
C ARG A 17 10.01 -16.22 4.73
N PHE A 18 9.84 -15.43 5.79
CA PHE A 18 10.77 -14.35 6.14
C PHE A 18 12.24 -14.80 6.13
N LEU A 19 13.09 -14.07 5.41
CA LEU A 19 14.54 -14.24 5.52
C LEU A 19 15.05 -13.36 6.64
N LEU A 20 15.84 -13.92 7.55
CA LEU A 20 16.37 -13.23 8.72
C LEU A 20 17.89 -13.36 8.73
N VAL A 21 18.57 -12.30 9.18
CA VAL A 21 20.02 -12.30 9.40
C VAL A 21 20.26 -11.99 10.88
N HIS A 22 20.98 -12.88 11.56
CA HIS A 22 21.33 -12.77 12.97
C HIS A 22 22.84 -12.53 13.11
N ALA A 23 23.22 -11.54 13.92
CA ALA A 23 24.60 -11.40 14.39
C ALA A 23 24.85 -12.43 15.49
N VAL A 24 25.95 -13.19 15.39
CA VAL A 24 26.43 -14.06 16.45
C VAL A 24 27.48 -13.31 17.27
N GLY A 25 27.22 -13.10 18.57
CA GLY A 25 28.19 -12.49 19.47
C GLY A 25 29.30 -13.47 19.89
N SER A 26 30.46 -12.96 20.27
CA SER A 26 31.64 -13.74 20.70
C SER A 26 31.66 -14.12 22.20
N GLY A 27 30.53 -13.98 22.91
CA GLY A 27 30.42 -14.26 24.36
C GLY A 27 29.91 -15.67 24.67
N SER A 28 30.19 -16.16 25.89
CA SER A 28 29.92 -17.54 26.36
C SER A 28 28.44 -17.97 26.39
N LEU A 29 27.51 -17.06 26.09
CA LEU A 29 26.06 -17.33 26.01
C LEU A 29 25.48 -17.17 24.59
N GLY A 30 26.30 -16.91 23.56
CA GLY A 30 25.85 -17.02 22.16
C GLY A 30 24.56 -16.26 21.81
N ASN A 31 24.35 -15.07 22.37
CA ASN A 31 23.10 -14.33 22.10
C ASN A 31 23.07 -13.88 20.64
N GLU A 32 22.22 -14.55 19.85
CA GLU A 32 21.88 -14.14 18.49
C GLU A 32 21.04 -12.86 18.51
N ARG A 33 21.44 -11.86 17.71
CA ARG A 33 20.69 -10.63 17.57
C ARG A 33 20.20 -10.47 16.14
N LEU A 34 18.90 -10.32 15.94
CA LEU A 34 18.32 -9.99 14.64
C LEU A 34 18.84 -8.64 14.15
N ILE A 35 19.50 -8.63 12.99
CA ILE A 35 20.12 -7.44 12.38
C ILE A 35 19.61 -7.14 10.97
N GLY A 36 18.95 -8.09 10.31
CA GLY A 36 18.36 -7.89 8.99
C GLY A 36 17.16 -8.80 8.73
N ALA A 37 16.23 -8.36 7.89
CA ALA A 37 15.07 -9.16 7.49
C ALA A 37 14.58 -8.81 6.07
N VAL A 38 13.99 -9.78 5.38
CA VAL A 38 13.20 -9.59 4.15
C VAL A 38 11.77 -10.07 4.39
N PRO A 39 10.74 -9.24 4.13
CA PRO A 39 9.34 -9.67 4.15
C PRO A 39 9.06 -10.51 2.90
N LEU A 40 9.44 -11.78 2.97
CA LEU A 40 9.37 -12.75 1.89
C LEU A 40 8.15 -13.65 2.03
N TYR A 41 7.44 -13.87 0.93
CA TYR A 41 6.25 -14.71 0.84
C TYR A 41 6.37 -15.68 -0.34
N LEU A 42 5.93 -16.91 -0.16
CA LEU A 42 5.71 -17.86 -1.27
C LEU A 42 4.29 -17.64 -1.79
N LYS A 43 4.15 -17.37 -3.09
CA LYS A 43 2.87 -17.06 -3.75
C LYS A 43 2.57 -18.06 -4.86
N MET A 44 1.29 -18.37 -5.03
CA MET A 44 0.74 -19.24 -6.09
C MET A 44 -0.06 -18.46 -7.15
N HIS A 45 -0.27 -17.18 -6.92
CA HIS A 45 -1.00 -16.23 -7.75
C HIS A 45 -0.57 -14.80 -7.35
N SER A 46 -0.84 -13.81 -8.19
CA SER A 46 -0.42 -12.41 -8.01
C SER A 46 -1.41 -11.55 -7.23
N ASP A 47 -2.52 -12.12 -6.73
CA ASP A 47 -3.55 -11.30 -6.08
C ASP A 47 -3.03 -10.64 -4.81
N GLY A 48 -3.45 -9.39 -4.64
CA GLY A 48 -3.07 -8.52 -3.54
C GLY A 48 -1.66 -7.93 -3.66
N GLU A 49 -0.90 -8.20 -4.73
CA GLU A 49 0.45 -7.65 -4.90
C GLU A 49 0.47 -6.27 -5.55
N PHE A 50 -0.57 -5.96 -6.33
CA PHE A 50 -0.75 -4.67 -7.03
C PHE A 50 0.42 -4.33 -7.98
N CYS A 51 1.13 -5.35 -8.46
CA CYS A 51 2.15 -5.24 -9.51
C CYS A 51 1.59 -5.75 -10.83
N GLU A 52 1.92 -5.09 -11.95
CA GLU A 52 1.56 -5.58 -13.27
C GLU A 52 2.55 -6.69 -13.67
N GLU A 53 2.07 -7.93 -13.67
CA GLU A 53 2.87 -9.12 -13.99
C GLU A 53 2.29 -9.98 -15.13
N ASN A 54 1.19 -9.56 -15.75
CA ASN A 54 0.51 -10.36 -16.75
C ASN A 54 1.45 -10.78 -17.88
N GLU A 55 2.36 -9.90 -18.30
CA GLU A 55 3.36 -10.21 -19.33
C GLU A 55 4.28 -11.37 -18.96
N TRP A 56 4.73 -11.47 -17.69
CA TRP A 56 5.54 -12.60 -17.22
C TRP A 56 4.74 -13.91 -17.20
N ILE A 57 3.49 -13.84 -16.75
CA ILE A 57 2.59 -14.99 -16.68
C ILE A 57 2.28 -15.51 -18.10
N GLU A 58 2.00 -14.61 -19.03
CA GLU A 58 1.73 -14.91 -20.43
C GLU A 58 2.97 -15.46 -21.15
N ALA A 59 4.14 -14.85 -20.94
CA ALA A 59 5.41 -15.34 -21.48
C ALA A 59 5.72 -16.74 -20.95
N ALA A 60 5.57 -16.98 -19.65
CA ALA A 60 5.80 -18.30 -19.07
C ALA A 60 4.85 -19.36 -19.64
N ALA A 61 3.57 -19.01 -19.82
CA ALA A 61 2.59 -19.91 -20.45
C ALA A 61 2.95 -20.22 -21.91
N ARG A 62 3.36 -19.21 -22.69
CA ARG A 62 3.81 -19.36 -24.08
C ARG A 62 5.04 -20.27 -24.19
N LEU A 63 6.02 -20.07 -23.31
CA LEU A 63 7.26 -20.85 -23.24
C LEU A 63 7.08 -22.22 -22.56
N LYS A 64 5.89 -22.49 -22.00
CA LYS A 64 5.56 -23.72 -21.24
C LYS A 64 6.51 -23.96 -20.07
N VAL A 65 6.99 -22.89 -19.45
CA VAL A 65 7.84 -22.93 -18.26
C VAL A 65 7.02 -22.69 -17.00
N ARG A 66 7.50 -23.21 -15.88
CA ARG A 66 6.80 -23.10 -14.60
C ARG A 66 7.04 -21.72 -13.98
N TYR A 67 6.00 -20.90 -13.88
CA TYR A 67 6.07 -19.60 -13.18
C TYR A 67 5.71 -19.68 -11.69
N TRP A 68 4.80 -20.59 -11.30
CA TRP A 68 4.34 -20.74 -9.92
C TRP A 68 4.82 -22.06 -9.27
N PRO A 69 5.13 -22.09 -7.96
CA PRO A 69 5.14 -20.96 -7.04
C PRO A 69 6.26 -19.97 -7.39
N ARG A 70 6.16 -18.75 -6.87
CA ARG A 70 7.27 -17.80 -6.85
C ARG A 70 7.42 -17.14 -5.50
N LEU A 71 8.56 -16.51 -5.31
CA LEU A 71 8.86 -15.69 -4.16
C LEU A 71 8.45 -14.24 -4.42
N PHE A 72 7.84 -13.61 -3.43
CA PHE A 72 7.45 -12.21 -3.47
C PHE A 72 7.99 -11.49 -2.24
N VAL A 73 8.68 -10.38 -2.46
CA VAL A 73 9.17 -9.48 -1.44
C VAL A 73 8.35 -8.20 -1.47
N GLY A 74 7.54 -8.01 -0.45
CA GLY A 74 6.63 -6.87 -0.37
C GLY A 74 5.83 -6.86 0.92
N VAL A 75 4.92 -5.89 1.03
CA VAL A 75 3.97 -5.82 2.14
C VAL A 75 2.62 -6.30 1.61
N PRO A 76 2.01 -7.34 2.21
CA PRO A 76 0.74 -7.88 1.75
C PRO A 76 -0.31 -6.79 1.57
N PHE A 77 -1.01 -6.85 0.44
CA PHE A 77 -2.12 -5.95 0.12
C PHE A 77 -1.74 -4.47 0.15
N THR A 78 -0.48 -4.08 -0.06
CA THR A 78 0.00 -2.69 0.12
C THR A 78 0.99 -2.28 -0.98
N PRO A 79 0.58 -1.46 -1.97
CA PRO A 79 1.42 -1.02 -3.09
C PRO A 79 2.26 0.22 -2.78
N HIS A 80 2.82 0.30 -1.58
CA HIS A 80 3.53 1.51 -1.16
C HIS A 80 5.05 1.39 -1.25
N GLN A 81 5.69 2.47 -1.71
CA GLN A 81 7.15 2.50 -1.72
C GLN A 81 7.71 2.40 -0.30
N GLY A 82 8.67 1.50 -0.10
CA GLY A 82 9.37 1.40 1.18
C GLY A 82 10.50 0.39 1.14
N ARG A 83 11.19 0.28 2.28
CA ARG A 83 12.27 -0.69 2.45
C ARG A 83 11.75 -2.12 2.27
N ARG A 84 12.51 -2.94 1.56
CA ARG A 84 12.29 -4.38 1.38
C ARG A 84 13.42 -5.21 1.95
N LEU A 85 14.61 -4.61 2.09
CA LEU A 85 15.74 -5.14 2.82
C LEU A 85 15.79 -4.37 4.14
N LEU A 86 15.13 -4.93 5.17
CA LEU A 86 15.06 -4.32 6.48
C LEU A 86 16.39 -4.54 7.19
N ILE A 87 17.05 -3.47 7.62
CA ILE A 87 18.35 -3.51 8.28
C ILE A 87 18.25 -2.73 9.59
N ALA A 88 18.84 -3.28 10.64
CA ALA A 88 18.86 -2.65 11.95
C ALA A 88 19.45 -1.22 11.88
N PRO A 89 18.73 -0.19 12.37
CA PRO A 89 19.12 1.21 12.19
C PRO A 89 20.36 1.61 12.99
N TRP A 90 20.70 0.87 14.06
CA TRP A 90 21.85 1.16 14.93
C TRP A 90 23.19 0.67 14.37
N LEU A 91 23.20 -0.11 13.29
CA LEU A 91 24.43 -0.58 12.65
C LEU A 91 25.17 0.56 11.95
N LYS A 92 26.50 0.51 11.96
CA LYS A 92 27.36 1.44 11.19
C LYS A 92 27.20 1.21 9.69
N LYS A 93 27.54 2.21 8.87
CA LYS A 93 27.38 2.16 7.41
C LYS A 93 27.96 0.88 6.78
N ARG A 94 29.18 0.50 7.16
CA ARG A 94 29.85 -0.71 6.66
C ARG A 94 29.10 -1.99 7.06
N GLU A 95 28.64 -2.08 8.30
CA GLU A 95 27.88 -3.25 8.78
C GLU A 95 26.54 -3.36 8.05
N ARG A 96 25.84 -2.24 7.83
CA ARG A 96 24.60 -2.22 7.05
C ARG A 96 24.82 -2.74 5.63
N GLN A 97 25.91 -2.34 4.97
CA GLN A 97 26.27 -2.83 3.64
C GLN A 97 26.51 -4.34 3.64
N VAL A 98 27.21 -4.88 4.64
CA VAL A 98 27.42 -6.32 4.80
C VAL A 98 26.08 -7.05 4.96
N VAL A 99 25.23 -6.62 5.90
CA VAL A 99 23.90 -7.24 6.11
C VAL A 99 23.06 -7.20 4.84
N GLN A 100 23.09 -6.08 4.12
CA GLN A 100 22.36 -5.93 2.88
C GLN A 100 22.81 -6.91 1.80
N GLN A 101 24.13 -7.03 1.59
CA GLN A 101 24.70 -8.00 0.66
C GLN A 101 24.37 -9.43 1.09
N THR A 102 24.42 -9.75 2.38
CA THR A 102 24.00 -11.05 2.91
C THR A 102 22.54 -11.35 2.59
N LEU A 103 21.62 -10.40 2.79
CA LEU A 103 20.19 -10.58 2.47
C LEU A 103 19.98 -10.83 0.97
N LEU A 104 20.62 -10.04 0.10
CA LEU A 104 20.52 -10.20 -1.36
C LEU A 104 21.11 -11.53 -1.85
N GLN A 105 22.28 -11.91 -1.33
CA GLN A 105 22.92 -13.18 -1.65
C GLN A 105 22.06 -14.36 -1.19
N ALA A 106 21.51 -14.30 0.03
CA ALA A 106 20.62 -15.34 0.53
C ALA A 106 19.35 -15.46 -0.31
N LEU A 107 18.75 -14.33 -0.71
CA LEU A 107 17.54 -14.30 -1.52
C LEU A 107 17.77 -14.93 -2.92
N THR A 108 18.85 -14.52 -3.61
CA THR A 108 19.20 -15.06 -4.93
C THR A 108 19.63 -16.52 -4.87
N THR A 109 20.43 -16.91 -3.86
CA THR A 109 20.83 -18.31 -3.65
C THR A 109 19.63 -19.21 -3.41
N LEU A 110 18.71 -18.80 -2.55
CA LEU A 110 17.46 -19.52 -2.28
C LEU A 110 16.65 -19.68 -3.57
N ALA A 111 16.47 -18.60 -4.32
CA ALA A 111 15.72 -18.60 -5.57
C ALA A 111 16.32 -19.57 -6.60
N SER A 112 17.64 -19.53 -6.80
CA SER A 112 18.34 -20.43 -7.72
C SER A 112 18.28 -21.90 -7.28
N GLN A 113 18.50 -22.20 -5.99
CA GLN A 113 18.44 -23.58 -5.49
C GLN A 113 17.05 -24.17 -5.59
N ALA A 114 16.02 -23.37 -5.31
CA ALA A 114 14.62 -23.79 -5.40
C ALA A 114 14.05 -23.70 -6.84
N ARG A 115 14.82 -23.14 -7.79
CA ARG A 115 14.39 -22.85 -9.17
C ARG A 115 13.11 -22.00 -9.21
N LEU A 116 13.04 -20.98 -8.37
CA LEU A 116 11.91 -20.05 -8.26
C LEU A 116 12.30 -18.66 -8.74
N SER A 117 11.35 -17.95 -9.32
CA SER A 117 11.48 -16.51 -9.55
C SER A 117 11.25 -15.72 -8.26
N VAL A 118 11.83 -14.52 -8.17
CA VAL A 118 11.60 -13.55 -7.09
C VAL A 118 11.12 -12.24 -7.67
N ASN A 119 9.99 -11.72 -7.20
CA ASN A 119 9.60 -10.32 -7.44
C ASN A 119 9.83 -9.50 -6.18
N VAL A 120 10.55 -8.39 -6.30
CA VAL A 120 10.68 -7.33 -5.29
C VAL A 120 9.90 -6.10 -5.75
N ALA A 121 8.81 -5.80 -5.05
CA ALA A 121 7.87 -4.75 -5.43
C ALA A 121 7.98 -3.49 -4.56
N PHE A 122 7.92 -2.32 -5.19
CA PHE A 122 7.89 -1.01 -4.52
C PHE A 122 9.04 -0.80 -3.52
N CYS A 123 10.25 -1.23 -3.88
CA CYS A 123 11.44 -1.02 -3.04
C CYS A 123 11.86 0.46 -3.00
N ALA A 124 12.67 0.81 -2.01
CA ALA A 124 13.30 2.12 -1.98
C ALA A 124 14.25 2.31 -3.17
N ALA A 125 14.46 3.55 -3.61
CA ALA A 125 15.27 3.85 -4.79
C ALA A 125 16.72 3.35 -4.66
N ASP A 126 17.31 3.43 -3.46
CA ASP A 126 18.67 2.94 -3.21
C ASP A 126 18.75 1.41 -3.17
N GLU A 127 17.65 0.71 -2.86
CA GLU A 127 17.58 -0.76 -2.96
C GLU A 127 17.46 -1.22 -4.42
N ALA A 128 16.83 -0.41 -5.28
CA ALA A 128 16.65 -0.73 -6.70
C ALA A 128 17.99 -0.91 -7.42
N GLU A 129 18.92 0.05 -7.25
CA GLU A 129 20.26 -0.01 -7.85
C GLU A 129 21.02 -1.28 -7.45
N GLN A 130 20.85 -1.72 -6.21
CA GLN A 130 21.53 -2.90 -5.69
C GLN A 130 20.88 -4.20 -6.14
N LEU A 131 19.56 -4.22 -6.30
CA LEU A 131 18.84 -5.35 -6.91
C LEU A 131 19.28 -5.54 -8.37
N GLU A 132 19.36 -4.45 -9.15
CA GLU A 132 19.86 -4.49 -10.53
C GLU A 132 21.29 -5.03 -10.58
N ALA A 133 22.19 -4.54 -9.70
CA ALA A 133 23.56 -5.05 -9.59
C ALA A 133 23.63 -6.53 -9.17
N ALA A 134 22.63 -7.04 -8.45
CA ALA A 134 22.48 -8.45 -8.09
C ALA A 134 21.81 -9.31 -9.19
N GLY A 135 21.60 -8.75 -10.39
CA GLY A 135 21.06 -9.46 -11.54
C GLY A 135 19.53 -9.50 -11.63
N PHE A 136 18.82 -8.68 -10.84
CA PHE A 136 17.38 -8.52 -11.01
C PHE A 136 17.08 -7.66 -12.24
N ILE A 137 16.06 -8.04 -13.01
CA ILE A 137 15.54 -7.30 -14.14
C ILE A 137 14.58 -6.24 -13.61
N ARG A 138 14.85 -4.97 -13.91
CA ARG A 138 13.94 -3.87 -13.59
C ARG A 138 12.78 -3.82 -14.57
N ARG A 139 11.57 -3.78 -14.04
CA ARG A 139 10.33 -3.53 -14.78
C ARG A 139 9.77 -2.19 -14.38
N ALA A 140 9.67 -1.28 -15.34
CA ALA A 140 9.14 0.06 -15.11
C ALA A 140 7.66 -0.01 -14.74
N ALA A 141 7.27 0.77 -13.74
CA ALA A 141 5.88 1.05 -13.42
C ALA A 141 5.78 2.49 -12.92
N LEU A 142 4.57 3.06 -13.06
CA LEU A 142 4.29 4.44 -12.69
C LEU A 142 3.15 4.48 -11.66
N GLN A 143 3.34 5.30 -10.65
CA GLN A 143 2.28 5.84 -9.81
C GLN A 143 2.18 7.35 -10.04
N ALA A 144 1.17 7.99 -9.46
CA ALA A 144 1.13 9.44 -9.38
C ALA A 144 1.00 9.87 -7.91
N TRP A 145 1.88 10.75 -7.44
CA TRP A 145 1.91 11.24 -6.06
C TRP A 145 1.66 12.74 -6.02
N TRP A 146 0.93 13.23 -5.02
CA TRP A 146 0.82 14.66 -4.79
C TRP A 146 1.98 15.10 -3.91
N ARG A 147 2.61 16.21 -4.28
CA ARG A 147 3.73 16.82 -3.55
C ARG A 147 3.36 18.23 -3.16
N ASN A 148 3.71 18.60 -1.94
CA ASN A 148 3.61 19.99 -1.53
C ASN A 148 4.70 20.81 -2.25
N ARG A 149 4.41 22.09 -2.52
CA ARG A 149 5.32 22.98 -3.24
C ARG A 149 6.59 23.23 -2.41
N THR A 150 7.74 23.36 -3.09
CA THR A 150 9.02 23.70 -2.46
C THR A 150 9.71 24.81 -3.28
N PRO A 151 10.51 25.71 -2.64
CA PRO A 151 10.80 25.77 -1.21
C PRO A 151 9.64 26.32 -0.35
N THR A 152 8.65 26.96 -0.97
CA THR A 152 7.48 27.54 -0.29
C THR A 152 6.26 26.64 -0.48
N PRO A 153 5.74 25.99 0.59
CA PRO A 153 4.52 25.19 0.55
C PRO A 153 3.30 25.97 0.03
N TYR A 154 2.25 25.24 -0.34
CA TYR A 154 0.94 25.86 -0.55
C TYR A 154 0.42 26.45 0.77
N GLN A 155 -0.21 27.62 0.70
CA GLN A 155 -0.78 28.27 1.89
C GLN A 155 -2.07 27.57 2.34
N ASP A 156 -2.92 27.24 1.38
CA ASP A 156 -4.20 26.58 1.56
C ASP A 156 -4.57 25.78 0.30
N PHE A 157 -5.79 25.22 0.27
CA PHE A 157 -6.27 24.46 -0.87
C PHE A 157 -6.52 25.32 -2.12
N ASP A 158 -6.88 26.60 -1.95
CA ASP A 158 -7.16 27.50 -3.07
C ASP A 158 -5.86 27.93 -3.79
N ASP A 159 -4.76 28.17 -3.05
CA ASP A 159 -3.40 28.33 -3.62
C ASP A 159 -2.99 27.07 -4.41
N PHE A 160 -3.29 25.87 -3.89
CA PHE A 160 -3.08 24.64 -4.64
C PHE A 160 -3.92 24.57 -5.94
N LEU A 161 -5.21 24.90 -5.89
CA LEU A 161 -6.05 24.93 -7.10
C LEU A 161 -5.55 25.94 -8.14
N GLY A 162 -5.03 27.08 -7.68
CA GLY A 162 -4.42 28.12 -8.54
C GLY A 162 -3.20 27.64 -9.32
N ALA A 163 -2.49 26.61 -8.83
CA ALA A 163 -1.34 26.01 -9.51
C ALA A 163 -1.74 24.97 -10.58
N LEU A 164 -3.00 24.54 -10.61
CA LEU A 164 -3.49 23.56 -11.59
C LEU A 164 -3.92 24.22 -12.91
N ARG A 165 -4.04 23.41 -13.96
CA ARG A 165 -4.68 23.86 -15.21
C ARG A 165 -6.13 24.24 -14.92
N VAL A 166 -6.60 25.37 -15.49
CA VAL A 166 -7.96 25.91 -15.29
C VAL A 166 -9.05 24.84 -15.33
N LYS A 167 -9.07 24.00 -16.38
CA LYS A 167 -10.07 22.91 -16.49
C LYS A 167 -10.06 21.95 -15.28
N ALA A 168 -8.87 21.58 -14.79
CA ALA A 168 -8.73 20.70 -13.63
C ALA A 168 -9.20 21.42 -12.36
N ALA A 169 -8.74 22.65 -12.12
CA ALA A 169 -9.13 23.47 -10.98
C ALA A 169 -10.65 23.66 -10.91
N THR A 170 -11.30 24.10 -12.01
CA THR A 170 -12.75 24.28 -12.08
C THR A 170 -13.51 22.99 -11.86
N THR A 171 -13.02 21.86 -12.40
CA THR A 171 -13.65 20.55 -12.19
C THR A 171 -13.59 20.15 -10.72
N ILE A 172 -12.44 20.34 -10.06
CA ILE A 172 -12.28 20.03 -8.63
C ILE A 172 -13.20 20.93 -7.80
N ALA A 173 -13.16 22.24 -8.01
CA ALA A 173 -14.00 23.20 -7.29
C ALA A 173 -15.49 22.83 -7.34
N ARG A 174 -16.03 22.56 -8.55
CA ARG A 174 -17.42 22.15 -8.73
C ARG A 174 -17.76 20.82 -8.03
N GLN A 175 -16.82 19.88 -8.00
CA GLN A 175 -17.01 18.61 -7.30
C GLN A 175 -17.08 18.79 -5.79
N ARG A 176 -16.24 19.66 -5.22
CA ARG A 176 -16.25 19.97 -3.79
C ARG A 176 -17.51 20.75 -3.40
N GLU A 177 -17.90 21.72 -4.21
CA GLU A 177 -19.16 22.46 -4.07
C GLU A 177 -20.36 21.52 -4.03
N ALA A 178 -20.47 20.58 -4.98
CA ALA A 178 -21.56 19.61 -4.99
C ALA A 178 -21.64 18.73 -3.73
N ILE A 179 -20.51 18.45 -3.06
CA ILE A 179 -20.52 17.75 -1.76
C ILE A 179 -20.94 18.71 -0.63
N ARG A 180 -20.43 19.94 -0.62
CA ARG A 180 -20.79 20.96 0.38
C ARG A 180 -22.28 21.33 0.35
N ASP A 181 -22.90 21.27 -0.82
CA ASP A 181 -24.34 21.52 -0.99
C ASP A 181 -25.23 20.39 -0.43
N MET A 182 -24.65 19.22 -0.15
CA MET A 182 -25.37 18.11 0.49
C MET A 182 -25.52 18.38 2.00
N THR A 183 -26.67 18.90 2.41
CA THR A 183 -26.93 19.26 3.83
C THR A 183 -26.97 18.05 4.77
N ASN A 184 -27.19 16.84 4.25
CA ASN A 184 -27.24 15.62 5.03
C ASN A 184 -25.87 14.91 5.15
N VAL A 185 -24.92 15.18 4.26
CA VAL A 185 -23.62 14.49 4.22
C VAL A 185 -22.55 15.37 4.85
N HIS A 186 -21.91 14.87 5.91
CA HIS A 186 -20.80 15.53 6.58
C HIS A 186 -19.51 14.75 6.36
N VAL A 187 -18.51 15.40 5.74
CA VAL A 187 -17.16 14.82 5.57
C VAL A 187 -16.24 15.34 6.67
N GLU A 188 -15.66 14.42 7.43
CA GLU A 188 -14.72 14.71 8.51
C GLU A 188 -13.37 14.03 8.28
N VAL A 189 -12.30 14.63 8.84
CA VAL A 189 -10.97 14.03 8.88
C VAL A 189 -10.65 13.69 10.33
N ILE A 190 -10.36 12.41 10.58
CA ILE A 190 -9.90 11.92 11.87
C ILE A 190 -8.41 11.60 11.72
N ASP A 191 -7.56 12.47 12.27
CA ASP A 191 -6.11 12.32 12.23
C ASP A 191 -5.58 11.74 13.53
N GLY A 192 -5.29 10.44 13.51
CA GLY A 192 -4.72 9.74 14.64
C GLY A 192 -3.31 10.19 14.99
N ALA A 193 -2.54 10.77 14.07
CA ALA A 193 -1.22 11.31 14.36
C ALA A 193 -1.29 12.52 15.30
N SER A 194 -2.38 13.29 15.22
CA SER A 194 -2.69 14.42 16.09
C SER A 194 -3.46 13.99 17.34
N ASP A 195 -4.46 13.13 17.19
CA ASP A 195 -5.23 12.55 18.30
C ASP A 195 -5.42 11.04 18.12
N SER A 196 -4.49 10.28 18.69
CA SER A 196 -4.53 8.82 18.60
C SER A 196 -5.71 8.17 19.33
N ALA A 197 -6.38 8.89 20.23
CA ALA A 197 -7.56 8.36 20.94
C ALA A 197 -8.83 8.42 20.06
N ALA A 198 -8.86 9.31 19.06
CA ALA A 198 -9.97 9.41 18.11
C ALA A 198 -10.10 8.18 17.20
N VAL A 199 -9.00 7.46 16.94
CA VAL A 199 -9.01 6.23 16.13
C VAL A 199 -9.19 5.01 17.03
N THR A 200 -10.44 4.71 17.36
CA THR A 200 -10.80 3.59 18.24
C THR A 200 -10.97 2.27 17.47
N PRO A 201 -10.86 1.10 18.15
CA PRO A 201 -11.21 -0.18 17.55
C PRO A 201 -12.65 -0.25 17.02
N GLY A 202 -13.61 0.38 17.72
CA GLY A 202 -15.01 0.44 17.29
C GLY A 202 -15.19 1.24 16.00
N LEU A 203 -14.54 2.41 15.90
CA LEU A 203 -14.54 3.20 14.66
C LEU A 203 -13.93 2.41 13.50
N MET A 204 -12.83 1.68 13.73
CA MET A 204 -12.21 0.87 12.68
C MET A 204 -13.07 -0.34 12.26
N ALA A 205 -13.91 -0.88 13.16
CA ALA A 205 -14.93 -1.86 12.80
C ALA A 205 -16.03 -1.22 11.91
N GLU A 206 -16.52 -0.03 12.25
CA GLU A 206 -17.46 0.72 11.39
C GLU A 206 -16.88 0.99 9.99
N VAL A 207 -15.61 1.38 9.90
CA VAL A 207 -14.92 1.61 8.62
C VAL A 207 -14.78 0.30 7.83
N PHE A 208 -14.53 -0.82 8.52
CA PHE A 208 -14.48 -2.13 7.87
C PHE A 208 -15.84 -2.49 7.24
N GLU A 209 -16.91 -2.41 8.02
CA GLU A 209 -18.27 -2.77 7.60
C GLU A 209 -18.86 -1.81 6.56
N GLY A 210 -18.68 -0.51 6.76
CA GLY A 210 -19.27 0.53 5.92
C GLY A 210 -18.48 0.82 4.64
N CYS A 211 -17.18 0.50 4.61
CA CYS A 211 -16.33 0.86 3.47
C CYS A 211 -15.58 -0.35 2.90
N TYR A 212 -14.76 -1.02 3.69
CA TYR A 212 -13.83 -2.02 3.17
C TYR A 212 -14.52 -3.29 2.66
N ALA A 213 -15.30 -3.97 3.52
CA ALA A 213 -15.95 -5.24 3.17
C ALA A 213 -16.92 -5.11 1.97
N PRO A 214 -17.81 -4.08 1.91
CA PRO A 214 -18.66 -3.86 0.74
C PRO A 214 -17.86 -3.66 -0.56
N THR A 215 -16.70 -2.99 -0.47
CA THR A 215 -15.83 -2.77 -1.63
C THR A 215 -15.18 -4.07 -2.10
N GLN A 216 -14.74 -4.93 -1.19
CA GLN A 216 -14.19 -6.23 -1.56
C GLN A 216 -15.24 -7.14 -2.21
N LEU A 217 -16.48 -7.15 -1.69
CA LEU A 217 -17.59 -7.87 -2.31
C LEU A 217 -17.83 -7.39 -3.76
N ARG A 218 -17.87 -6.07 -3.97
CA ARG A 218 -18.10 -5.48 -5.30
C ARG A 218 -17.03 -5.86 -6.32
N HIS A 219 -15.77 -5.98 -5.87
CA HIS A 219 -14.64 -6.32 -6.74
C HIS A 219 -14.39 -7.83 -6.85
N GLY A 220 -15.21 -8.68 -6.21
CA GLY A 220 -15.03 -10.13 -6.25
C GLY A 220 -13.84 -10.64 -5.41
N ASN A 221 -13.28 -9.80 -4.55
CA ASN A 221 -12.13 -10.13 -3.69
C ASN A 221 -12.58 -10.77 -2.36
N ALA A 222 -13.62 -11.59 -2.42
CA ALA A 222 -14.22 -12.24 -1.28
C ALA A 222 -14.37 -13.73 -1.61
N VAL A 223 -13.83 -14.59 -0.75
CA VAL A 223 -13.83 -16.04 -0.96
C VAL A 223 -14.78 -16.69 0.02
N HIS A 224 -15.64 -17.60 -0.46
CA HIS A 224 -16.45 -18.44 0.41
C HIS A 224 -15.58 -19.59 0.96
N THR A 225 -15.51 -19.70 2.28
CA THR A 225 -14.85 -20.85 2.92
C THR A 225 -15.76 -22.09 2.84
N PRO A 226 -15.21 -23.31 2.95
CA PRO A 226 -16.02 -24.54 2.96
C PRO A 226 -17.14 -24.54 4.01
N GLU A 227 -16.95 -23.80 5.10
CA GLU A 227 -17.91 -23.63 6.19
C GLU A 227 -18.97 -22.55 5.91
N GLY A 228 -19.03 -22.04 4.67
CA GLY A 228 -20.01 -21.05 4.23
C GLY A 228 -19.74 -19.61 4.68
N ARG A 229 -18.56 -19.32 5.26
CA ARG A 229 -18.19 -17.96 5.68
C ARG A 229 -17.61 -17.17 4.52
N ILE A 230 -17.81 -15.85 4.52
CA ILE A 230 -17.13 -14.95 3.58
C ILE A 230 -15.80 -14.54 4.20
N LYS A 231 -14.70 -14.74 3.47
CA LYS A 231 -13.36 -14.29 3.83
C LYS A 231 -12.92 -13.15 2.91
N PHE A 232 -12.48 -12.07 3.53
CA PHE A 232 -11.85 -10.93 2.87
C PHE A 232 -10.33 -10.99 3.04
N ASP A 233 -9.59 -10.31 2.15
CA ASP A 233 -8.13 -10.18 2.22
C ASP A 233 -7.66 -9.65 3.59
N LEU A 234 -8.30 -8.60 4.09
CA LEU A 234 -8.14 -8.12 5.46
C LEU A 234 -9.42 -8.38 6.25
N SER A 235 -9.27 -8.77 7.51
CA SER A 235 -10.41 -9.03 8.41
C SER A 235 -10.76 -7.81 9.25
N GLU A 236 -11.98 -7.77 9.78
CA GLU A 236 -12.40 -6.78 10.77
C GLU A 236 -11.44 -6.74 11.97
N GLY A 237 -11.04 -7.92 12.46
CA GLY A 237 -10.06 -8.06 13.53
C GLY A 237 -8.71 -7.40 13.20
N PHE A 238 -8.31 -7.35 11.92
CA PHE A 238 -7.13 -6.60 11.49
C PHE A 238 -7.35 -5.09 11.59
N PHE A 239 -8.51 -4.58 11.17
CA PHE A 239 -8.86 -3.16 11.29
C PHE A 239 -8.88 -2.72 12.77
N MET A 240 -9.48 -3.52 13.64
CA MET A 240 -9.45 -3.28 15.10
C MET A 240 -8.02 -3.34 15.65
N HIS A 241 -7.19 -4.28 15.17
CA HIS A 241 -5.77 -4.38 15.56
C HIS A 241 -4.97 -3.15 15.14
N LEU A 242 -5.27 -2.56 13.97
CA LEU A 242 -4.65 -1.33 13.50
C LEU A 242 -4.94 -0.17 14.45
N ALA A 243 -6.19 0.04 14.87
CA ALA A 243 -6.50 1.04 15.90
C ALA A 243 -5.73 0.77 17.20
N ALA A 244 -5.79 -0.46 17.71
CA ALA A 244 -5.21 -0.81 19.01
C ALA A 244 -3.68 -0.65 19.09
N ARG A 245 -2.96 -0.71 17.96
CA ARG A 245 -1.48 -0.66 17.94
C ARG A 245 -0.90 0.52 17.16
N PHE A 246 -1.66 1.06 16.22
CA PHE A 246 -1.18 2.00 15.22
C PHE A 246 -2.18 3.15 14.99
N SER A 247 -3.08 3.45 15.94
CA SER A 247 -3.96 4.62 15.86
C SER A 247 -3.21 5.91 15.52
N HIS A 248 -2.05 6.14 16.14
CA HIS A 248 -1.14 7.26 15.87
C HIS A 248 -0.54 7.32 14.44
N ARG A 249 -0.89 6.37 13.58
CA ARG A 249 -0.44 6.27 12.18
C ARG A 249 -1.59 6.29 11.19
N ILE A 250 -2.82 6.50 11.64
CA ILE A 250 -4.02 6.39 10.82
C ILE A 250 -4.61 7.76 10.56
N ILE A 251 -4.94 8.05 9.30
CA ILE A 251 -5.84 9.13 8.92
C ILE A 251 -7.06 8.50 8.27
N LEU A 252 -8.23 8.92 8.72
CA LEU A 252 -9.50 8.59 8.09
C LEU A 252 -10.12 9.86 7.51
N VAL A 253 -10.66 9.76 6.30
CA VAL A 253 -11.55 10.77 5.73
C VAL A 253 -12.89 10.10 5.50
N ILE A 254 -13.85 10.35 6.39
CA ILE A 254 -15.15 9.65 6.41
C ILE A 254 -16.28 10.62 6.15
N ALA A 255 -17.30 10.13 5.48
CA ALA A 255 -18.54 10.83 5.22
C ALA A 255 -19.66 10.16 5.99
N ARG A 256 -20.41 10.93 6.78
CA ARG A 256 -21.57 10.47 7.55
C ARG A 256 -22.84 11.12 7.04
N ASP A 257 -23.93 10.37 7.03
CA ASP A 257 -25.26 10.87 6.63
C ASP A 257 -26.17 11.03 7.85
N SER A 258 -26.56 12.27 8.13
CA SER A 258 -27.41 12.63 9.29
C SER A 258 -28.82 12.04 9.19
N THR A 259 -29.34 11.80 7.99
CA THR A 259 -30.65 11.15 7.78
C THR A 259 -30.61 9.65 8.10
N LYS A 260 -29.41 9.07 8.20
CA LYS A 260 -29.16 7.65 8.48
C LYS A 260 -28.52 7.44 9.85
N GLN A 261 -28.91 8.24 10.83
CA GLN A 261 -28.38 8.14 12.20
C GLN A 261 -26.85 8.31 12.26
N GLY A 262 -26.27 9.10 11.35
CA GLY A 262 -24.83 9.35 11.32
C GLY A 262 -23.97 8.18 10.82
N ARG A 263 -24.56 7.21 10.11
CA ARG A 263 -23.82 6.10 9.51
C ARG A 263 -22.80 6.57 8.48
N ILE A 264 -21.70 5.83 8.37
CA ILE A 264 -20.66 6.04 7.35
C ILE A 264 -21.24 5.67 5.99
N VAL A 265 -21.28 6.63 5.08
CA VAL A 265 -21.76 6.47 3.69
C VAL A 265 -20.62 6.47 2.67
N GLY A 266 -19.40 6.70 3.13
CA GLY A 266 -18.18 6.56 2.35
C GLY A 266 -16.95 6.93 3.17
N GLY A 267 -15.80 6.35 2.85
CA GLY A 267 -14.61 6.61 3.64
C GLY A 267 -13.32 6.14 2.99
N ALA A 268 -12.26 6.91 3.25
CA ALA A 268 -10.89 6.58 2.88
C ALA A 268 -10.03 6.34 4.13
N LEU A 269 -9.22 5.29 4.09
CA LEU A 269 -8.17 4.99 5.07
C LEU A 269 -6.80 5.29 4.47
N ALA A 270 -6.01 6.07 5.20
CA ALA A 270 -4.62 6.35 4.90
C ALA A 270 -3.72 6.10 6.12
N PHE A 271 -2.43 5.93 5.87
CA PHE A 271 -1.40 5.78 6.90
C PHE A 271 -0.40 6.92 6.87
N VAL A 272 0.21 7.23 8.01
CA VAL A 272 1.18 8.33 8.16
C VAL A 272 2.54 7.84 8.59
N LYS A 273 3.60 8.31 7.91
CA LYS A 273 4.98 8.12 8.36
C LYS A 273 5.85 9.33 8.06
N GLY A 274 6.26 10.03 9.13
CA GLY A 274 6.94 11.31 8.99
C GLY A 274 5.99 12.33 8.33
N ARG A 275 6.48 13.10 7.36
CA ARG A 275 5.65 14.06 6.60
C ARG A 275 5.04 13.46 5.33
N LYS A 276 4.67 12.17 5.36
CA LYS A 276 4.10 11.43 4.22
C LYS A 276 2.80 10.76 4.62
N ILE A 277 1.79 10.91 3.78
CA ILE A 277 0.50 10.22 3.84
C ILE A 277 0.49 9.15 2.74
N CYS A 278 0.09 7.93 3.09
CA CYS A 278 -0.04 6.78 2.20
C CYS A 278 -1.50 6.31 2.20
N GLY A 279 -2.28 6.71 1.20
CA GLY A 279 -3.68 6.32 1.02
C GLY A 279 -3.81 4.86 0.58
N ARG A 280 -4.76 4.12 1.16
CA ARG A 280 -4.88 2.68 0.92
C ARG A 280 -6.25 2.19 0.50
N TYR A 281 -7.24 2.29 1.37
CA TYR A 281 -8.57 1.72 1.12
C TYR A 281 -9.60 2.83 1.00
N TRP A 282 -10.48 2.69 0.01
CA TRP A 282 -11.68 3.48 -0.18
C TRP A 282 -12.86 2.54 -0.21
N GLY A 283 -14.00 3.00 0.28
CA GLY A 283 -15.25 2.30 0.05
C GLY A 283 -16.48 3.09 0.44
N TYR A 284 -17.62 2.50 0.14
CA TYR A 284 -18.94 2.98 0.53
C TYR A 284 -19.89 1.77 0.66
N PRO A 285 -21.00 1.90 1.40
CA PRO A 285 -21.94 0.79 1.58
C PRO A 285 -22.67 0.44 0.27
N LEU A 286 -22.77 -0.85 -0.07
CA LEU A 286 -23.45 -1.30 -1.30
C LEU A 286 -24.93 -0.90 -1.35
N SER A 287 -25.62 -0.96 -0.21
CA SER A 287 -27.05 -0.63 -0.08
C SER A 287 -27.37 0.83 -0.41
N GLU A 288 -26.37 1.69 -0.47
CA GLU A 288 -26.55 3.14 -0.58
C GLU A 288 -26.21 3.68 -1.97
N GLY A 289 -25.53 2.88 -2.80
CA GLY A 289 -24.96 3.38 -4.06
C GLY A 289 -23.81 4.37 -3.82
N SER A 290 -23.14 4.78 -4.89
CA SER A 290 -22.06 5.76 -4.77
C SER A 290 -22.65 7.17 -4.72
N THR A 291 -22.45 7.88 -3.61
CA THR A 291 -22.65 9.34 -3.57
C THR A 291 -21.74 10.00 -4.62
N PRO A 292 -22.28 10.80 -5.55
CA PRO A 292 -21.47 11.46 -6.58
C PRO A 292 -20.32 12.24 -5.98
N HIS A 293 -19.14 12.14 -6.59
CA HIS A 293 -17.91 12.87 -6.22
C HIS A 293 -17.27 12.50 -4.88
N LEU A 294 -17.94 11.74 -4.01
CA LEU A 294 -17.46 11.45 -2.66
C LEU A 294 -16.10 10.72 -2.64
N HIS A 295 -15.88 9.80 -3.60
CA HIS A 295 -14.57 9.16 -3.79
C HIS A 295 -13.46 10.18 -4.00
N PHE A 296 -13.70 11.22 -4.81
CA PHE A 296 -12.68 12.22 -5.06
C PHE A 296 -12.45 13.11 -3.84
N GLU A 297 -13.52 13.45 -3.11
CA GLU A 297 -13.41 14.25 -1.89
C GLU A 297 -12.58 13.52 -0.82
N CYS A 298 -12.92 12.27 -0.50
CA CYS A 298 -12.25 11.55 0.57
C CYS A 298 -10.85 11.06 0.20
N CYS A 299 -10.63 10.59 -1.04
CA CYS A 299 -9.35 9.99 -1.41
C CYS A 299 -8.31 11.01 -1.89
N TYR A 300 -8.74 12.19 -2.33
CA TYR A 300 -7.84 13.19 -2.91
C TYR A 300 -8.02 14.56 -2.27
N HIS A 301 -9.17 15.21 -2.44
CA HIS A 301 -9.28 16.64 -2.19
C HIS A 301 -9.14 16.99 -0.71
N ARG A 302 -9.95 16.39 0.15
CA ARG A 302 -9.88 16.64 1.60
C ARG A 302 -8.58 16.09 2.20
N LEU A 303 -8.03 15.03 1.62
CA LEU A 303 -6.74 14.48 2.06
C LEU A 303 -5.55 15.40 1.68
N ILE A 304 -5.58 16.03 0.50
CA ILE A 304 -4.60 17.04 0.08
C ILE A 304 -4.74 18.31 0.93
N GLU A 305 -5.96 18.76 1.15
CA GLU A 305 -6.24 19.92 2.01
C GLU A 305 -5.67 19.69 3.42
N HIS A 306 -5.97 18.54 4.03
CA HIS A 306 -5.39 18.14 5.31
C HIS A 306 -3.85 18.08 5.25
N ALA A 307 -3.29 17.60 4.13
CA ALA A 307 -1.85 17.55 3.92
C ALA A 307 -1.20 18.94 3.94
N ILE A 308 -1.85 19.93 3.32
CA ILE A 308 -1.42 21.33 3.30
C ILE A 308 -1.52 21.93 4.70
N GLU A 309 -2.70 21.83 5.33
CA GLU A 309 -3.01 22.37 6.67
C GLU A 309 -2.02 21.90 7.74
N ASN A 310 -1.54 20.64 7.63
CA ASN A 310 -0.71 20.00 8.65
C ASN A 310 0.76 19.82 8.23
N GLY A 311 1.20 20.50 7.16
CA GLY A 311 2.62 20.50 6.77
C GLY A 311 3.15 19.16 6.26
N TYR A 312 2.27 18.28 5.77
CA TYR A 312 2.69 17.08 5.05
C TYR A 312 3.27 17.46 3.68
N THR A 313 4.27 16.69 3.26
CA THR A 313 5.05 16.98 2.04
C THR A 313 4.64 16.11 0.85
N LEU A 314 3.94 15.01 1.12
CA LEU A 314 3.64 13.98 0.14
C LEU A 314 2.33 13.25 0.48
N VAL A 315 1.50 13.03 -0.53
CA VAL A 315 0.40 12.06 -0.50
C VAL A 315 0.63 11.03 -1.60
N GLU A 316 0.85 9.79 -1.19
CA GLU A 316 0.92 8.61 -2.06
C GLU A 316 -0.46 7.92 -2.05
N PRO A 317 -1.27 8.04 -3.10
CA PRO A 317 -2.68 7.58 -3.08
C PRO A 317 -2.85 6.06 -3.30
N GLY A 318 -1.73 5.32 -3.43
CA GLY A 318 -1.72 3.89 -3.77
C GLY A 318 -1.78 3.60 -5.26
N ASN A 319 -1.80 2.30 -5.60
CA ASN A 319 -1.85 1.79 -6.97
C ASN A 319 -3.21 1.15 -7.29
N GLY A 320 -3.75 1.46 -8.47
CA GLY A 320 -5.01 0.93 -9.00
C GLY A 320 -4.97 0.69 -10.51
N GLY A 321 -3.77 0.56 -11.09
CA GLY A 321 -3.56 0.29 -12.53
C GLY A 321 -3.58 1.53 -13.44
N GLY A 322 -3.39 1.32 -14.75
CA GLY A 322 -3.20 2.42 -15.72
C GLY A 322 -4.35 3.44 -15.83
N SER A 323 -5.59 3.06 -15.49
CA SER A 323 -6.74 3.99 -15.51
C SER A 323 -6.73 4.95 -14.32
N ILE A 324 -6.31 4.50 -13.11
CA ILE A 324 -6.24 5.36 -11.93
C ILE A 324 -5.16 6.42 -12.08
N TYR A 325 -4.05 6.08 -12.74
CA TYR A 325 -2.95 7.01 -12.99
C TYR A 325 -3.43 8.28 -13.72
N ARG A 326 -4.24 8.12 -14.79
CA ARG A 326 -4.79 9.27 -15.53
C ARG A 326 -5.73 10.13 -14.66
N VAL A 327 -6.54 9.47 -13.83
CA VAL A 327 -7.44 10.16 -12.90
C VAL A 327 -6.63 10.96 -11.89
N GLN A 328 -5.64 10.36 -11.23
CA GLN A 328 -4.77 11.04 -10.27
C GLN A 328 -4.06 12.25 -10.89
N ARG A 329 -3.51 12.11 -12.11
CA ARG A 329 -2.88 13.23 -12.85
C ARG A 329 -3.82 14.42 -13.05
N SER A 330 -5.10 14.17 -13.29
CA SER A 330 -6.11 15.22 -13.42
C SER A 330 -6.44 15.93 -12.10
N ARG A 331 -5.99 15.38 -10.96
CA ARG A 331 -6.21 15.90 -9.60
C ARG A 331 -4.96 16.52 -8.97
N GLY A 332 -3.95 16.85 -9.78
CA GLY A 332 -2.72 17.48 -9.29
C GLY A 332 -1.66 16.51 -8.77
N PHE A 333 -1.78 15.21 -9.06
CA PHE A 333 -0.72 14.24 -8.77
C PHE A 333 0.31 14.21 -9.91
N GLU A 334 1.56 13.96 -9.57
CA GLU A 334 2.72 13.94 -10.46
C GLU A 334 3.28 12.53 -10.64
N PRO A 335 3.75 12.15 -11.83
CA PRO A 335 4.28 10.82 -12.08
C PRO A 335 5.48 10.50 -11.20
N VAL A 336 5.49 9.29 -10.65
CA VAL A 336 6.61 8.75 -9.89
C VAL A 336 6.90 7.34 -10.40
N SER A 337 8.18 7.07 -10.67
CA SER A 337 8.62 5.73 -11.03
C SER A 337 8.64 4.83 -9.79
N THR A 338 7.91 3.72 -9.86
CA THR A 338 7.81 2.72 -8.80
C THR A 338 8.07 1.33 -9.37
N PRO A 339 9.31 1.05 -9.84
CA PRO A 339 9.59 -0.19 -10.53
C PRO A 339 9.43 -1.42 -9.63
N SER A 340 9.22 -2.57 -10.26
CA SER A 340 9.44 -3.88 -9.65
C SER A 340 10.74 -4.48 -10.17
N HIS A 341 11.33 -5.40 -9.40
CA HIS A 341 12.60 -6.03 -9.75
C HIS A 341 12.43 -7.54 -9.70
N HIS A 342 12.80 -8.21 -10.79
CA HIS A 342 12.52 -9.62 -11.00
C HIS A 342 13.81 -10.41 -11.13
N PHE A 343 14.03 -11.36 -10.22
CA PHE A 343 15.02 -12.40 -10.41
C PHE A 343 14.34 -13.60 -11.05
N VAL A 344 14.64 -13.84 -12.32
CA VAL A 344 14.10 -14.96 -13.09
C VAL A 344 15.19 -16.01 -13.23
N HIS A 345 14.91 -17.23 -12.76
CA HIS A 345 15.84 -18.35 -12.83
C HIS A 345 15.89 -18.98 -14.22
N ASP A 346 14.73 -19.13 -14.86
CA ASP A 346 14.59 -19.75 -16.18
C ASP A 346 15.19 -18.83 -17.25
N VAL A 347 16.12 -19.37 -18.05
CA VAL A 347 16.91 -18.58 -19.01
C VAL A 347 16.09 -18.07 -20.18
N ASP A 348 15.10 -18.85 -20.62
CA ASP A 348 14.26 -18.50 -21.76
C ASP A 348 13.24 -17.43 -21.34
N LEU A 349 12.63 -17.62 -20.16
CA LEU A 349 11.75 -16.60 -19.61
C LEU A 349 12.51 -15.30 -19.38
N ARG A 350 13.71 -15.35 -18.80
CA ARG A 350 14.54 -14.18 -18.51
C ARG A 350 14.90 -13.36 -19.76
N ALA A 351 14.91 -13.96 -20.95
CA ALA A 351 15.26 -13.31 -22.20
C ALA A 351 14.10 -12.51 -22.85
N GLU A 352 12.87 -12.69 -22.37
CA GLU A 352 11.67 -11.91 -22.71
C GLU A 352 11.60 -10.60 -21.92
#